data_AF-R2RJZ4-F1
#
_entry.id   AF-R2RJZ4-F1
#
_cell.length_a   1.000
_cell.length_b   1.000
_cell.length_c   1.000
_cell.angle_alpha   90.00
_cell.angle_beta   90.00
_cell.angle_gamma   90.00
#
_symmetry.space_group_name_H-M   'P 1'
#
loop_
_entity.id
_entity.type
_entity.pdbx_description
1 polymer ?
#
loop_
_entity_poly.entity_id
_entity_poly.type
_entity_poly.pdbx_seq_one_letter_code
_entity_poly.pdbx_strand_id
1 'polypeptide(L)'
;MLFAYTEEKEMIGASEINDKRTCYCPDCGERLIRKAGKVKIPHFAHNQNAECHGLSEGETPEHLRLKQLFYTWGNRFEEGWRMEEPLMDLSQRPDLLHERLAVEIQCSPLKSIRLEERITGYQQKEYQDWWLLGKMLWPNGKFTQLQRQFCSFDKDRGVHLWLLEKNQIRLLYHIHEVDQLIYCEECWPSFSQPLREIFHSPVSKHPPHLFPTIEGVIKCKETLSLKLVQSNPKIRALQQYFYLERRHLLYLPNWMYFPSRYFFFYQEDLLVFRYLFQKEAKNASQIFQKFLKYREENQKEWSFYRIDQREILERLYLEAIFCQRKAKVSSA
;
A
#
# COMPACT_ATOMS: atom_id res chain seq x y z
N MET A 1 7.97 21.50 8.00
CA MET A 1 9.27 20.95 7.54
C MET A 1 10.35 21.32 8.53
N LEU A 2 11.39 20.50 8.65
CA LEU A 2 12.53 20.79 9.51
C LEU A 2 13.64 21.56 8.78
N PHE A 3 13.70 21.47 7.45
CA PHE A 3 14.70 22.13 6.61
C PHE A 3 14.09 23.07 5.57
N ALA A 4 14.82 24.13 5.21
CA ALA A 4 14.45 25.12 4.20
C ALA A 4 15.68 25.66 3.46
N TYR A 5 15.48 26.37 2.34
CA TYR A 5 16.57 27.11 1.67
C TYR A 5 16.71 28.54 2.20
N THR A 6 17.94 29.02 2.32
CA THR A 6 18.24 30.45 2.50
C THR A 6 18.13 31.22 1.17
N GLU A 7 18.35 32.54 1.21
CA GLU A 7 18.45 33.38 0.01
C GLU A 7 19.58 32.91 -0.92
N GLU A 8 20.66 32.37 -0.36
CA GLU A 8 21.81 31.81 -1.06
C GLU A 8 21.59 30.38 -1.57
N LYS A 9 20.38 29.81 -1.40
CA LYS A 9 20.02 28.42 -1.74
C LYS A 9 20.79 27.37 -0.93
N GLU A 10 21.28 27.72 0.25
CA GLU A 10 21.85 26.76 1.19
C GLU A 10 20.74 26.13 2.03
N MET A 11 20.83 24.82 2.28
CA MET A 11 19.84 24.11 3.10
C MET A 11 20.15 24.32 4.58
N ILE A 12 19.17 24.79 5.35
CA ILE A 12 19.33 25.11 6.78
C ILE A 12 18.23 24.48 7.63
N GLY A 13 18.59 23.99 8.81
CA GLY A 13 17.65 23.46 9.80
C GLY A 13 16.94 24.56 10.60
N ALA A 14 15.66 24.37 10.91
CA ALA A 14 14.89 25.32 11.72
C ALA A 14 15.46 25.54 13.14
N SER A 15 16.21 24.56 13.65
CA SER A 15 16.89 24.63 14.95
C SER A 15 18.17 25.48 14.91
N GLU A 16 18.81 25.60 13.75
CA GLU A 16 20.12 26.24 13.57
C GLU A 16 20.00 27.73 13.25
N ILE A 17 18.82 28.17 12.81
CA ILE A 17 18.60 29.53 12.34
C ILE A 17 18.11 30.48 13.45
N ASN A 18 18.61 31.71 13.43
CA ASN A 18 18.09 32.81 14.24
C ASN A 18 16.92 33.50 13.55
N ASP A 19 15.97 34.09 14.32
CA ASP A 19 14.67 34.61 13.87
C ASP A 19 14.69 35.70 12.77
N LYS A 20 15.87 36.14 12.31
CA LYS A 20 16.03 37.25 11.35
C LYS A 20 16.28 36.84 9.89
N ARG A 21 16.51 35.56 9.58
CA ARG A 21 16.80 35.13 8.19
C ARG A 21 15.53 34.71 7.46
N THR A 22 15.36 35.20 6.24
CA THR A 22 14.30 34.75 5.34
C THR A 22 14.64 33.36 4.82
N CYS A 23 13.65 32.46 4.83
CA CYS A 23 13.78 31.10 4.33
C CYS A 23 12.71 30.82 3.29
N TYR A 24 13.01 29.91 2.38
CA TYR A 24 12.16 29.54 1.25
C TYR A 24 11.93 28.03 1.22
N CYS A 25 10.75 27.63 0.76
CA CYS A 25 10.41 26.24 0.55
C CYS A 25 11.24 25.66 -0.61
N PRO A 26 11.93 24.53 -0.43
CA PRO A 26 12.62 23.84 -1.51
C PRO A 26 11.72 23.39 -2.66
N ASP A 27 10.44 23.20 -2.40
CA ASP A 27 9.52 22.60 -3.37
C ASP A 27 8.78 23.65 -4.22
N CYS A 28 8.28 24.73 -3.61
CA CYS A 28 7.54 25.79 -4.32
C CYS A 28 8.28 27.13 -4.39
N GLY A 29 9.41 27.27 -3.70
CA GLY A 29 10.16 28.52 -3.63
C GLY A 29 9.48 29.62 -2.81
N GLU A 30 8.32 29.37 -2.20
CA GLU A 30 7.63 30.37 -1.40
C GLU A 30 8.31 30.64 -0.05
N ARG A 31 8.11 31.84 0.48
CA ARG A 31 8.65 32.26 1.78
C ARG A 31 8.02 31.45 2.91
N LEU A 32 8.86 30.95 3.80
CA LEU A 32 8.49 30.19 4.99
C LEU A 32 8.57 31.04 6.27
N ILE A 33 7.75 30.65 7.25
CA ILE A 33 7.78 31.18 8.60
C ILE A 33 8.40 30.14 9.52
N ARG A 34 9.46 30.52 10.21
CA ARG A 34 10.02 29.73 11.30
C ARG A 34 9.10 29.81 12.52
N LYS A 35 8.66 28.66 13.01
CA LYS A 35 7.92 28.49 14.26
C LYS A 35 8.82 27.85 15.29
N ALA A 36 9.41 28.68 16.14
CA ALA A 36 10.20 28.24 17.29
C ALA A 36 9.56 28.75 18.58
N GLY A 37 9.12 27.83 19.43
CA GLY A 37 8.58 28.15 20.76
C GLY A 37 9.17 27.22 21.80
N LYS A 38 9.05 27.56 23.09
CA LYS A 38 9.68 26.79 24.18
C LYS A 38 9.28 25.31 24.28
N VAL A 39 8.15 24.92 23.68
CA VAL A 39 7.56 23.57 23.79
C VAL A 39 7.53 22.80 22.46
N LYS A 40 7.54 23.50 21.33
CA LYS A 40 7.38 22.88 20.01
C LYS A 40 8.75 22.76 19.33
N ILE A 41 8.97 21.63 18.65
CA ILE A 41 10.15 21.43 17.79
C ILE A 41 10.21 22.61 16.81
N PRO A 42 11.33 23.35 16.72
CA PRO A 42 11.51 24.38 15.71
C PRO A 42 11.27 23.79 14.32
N HIS A 43 10.37 24.39 13.56
CA HIS A 43 10.04 23.96 12.20
C HIS A 43 9.66 25.15 11.34
N PHE A 44 9.75 24.98 10.02
CA PHE A 44 9.23 25.93 9.06
C PHE A 44 7.81 25.55 8.62
N ALA A 45 6.99 26.57 8.37
CA ALA A 45 5.63 26.43 7.90
C ALA A 45 5.32 27.50 6.85
N HIS A 46 4.48 27.16 5.88
CA HIS A 46 3.90 28.14 4.96
C HIS A 46 2.88 29.04 5.67
N ASN A 47 2.60 30.18 5.06
CA ASN A 47 1.41 30.96 5.38
C ASN A 47 0.14 30.20 4.98
N GLN A 48 -0.96 30.42 5.72
CA GLN A 48 -2.26 29.84 5.35
C GLN A 48 -2.58 30.29 3.91
N ASN A 49 -2.82 29.33 3.01
CA ASN A 49 -3.14 29.47 1.55
C ASN A 49 -1.99 29.28 0.54
N ALA A 50 -0.81 28.79 0.94
CA ALA A 50 0.20 28.36 -0.03
C ALA A 50 -0.19 27.03 -0.70
N GLU A 51 -0.32 27.00 -2.04
CA GLU A 51 -0.41 25.76 -2.81
C GLU A 51 0.99 25.16 -3.01
N CYS A 52 1.55 24.60 -1.94
CA CYS A 52 2.84 23.90 -2.01
C CYS A 52 2.61 22.41 -2.27
N HIS A 53 2.98 21.94 -3.47
CA HIS A 53 2.87 20.53 -3.83
C HIS A 53 3.86 19.61 -3.08
N GLY A 54 4.95 20.15 -2.55
CA GLY A 54 5.99 19.37 -1.87
C GLY A 54 5.70 19.04 -0.41
N LEU A 55 4.89 19.86 0.26
CA LEU A 55 4.28 19.50 1.53
C LEU A 55 2.95 18.84 1.24
N SER A 56 2.97 17.51 1.22
CA SER A 56 1.77 16.72 0.99
C SER A 56 0.66 17.00 1.99
N GLU A 57 0.99 17.43 3.21
CA GLU A 57 0.04 17.74 4.28
C GLU A 57 0.69 18.71 5.28
N GLY A 58 -0.12 19.44 6.05
CA GLY A 58 0.41 20.26 7.15
C GLY A 58 1.12 19.38 8.16
N GLU A 59 2.43 19.50 8.26
CA GLU A 59 3.22 18.65 9.16
C GLU A 59 2.73 18.77 10.61
N THR A 60 2.34 17.64 11.17
CA THR A 60 1.90 17.56 12.56
C THR A 60 3.10 17.47 13.50
N PRO A 61 2.97 17.86 14.78
CA PRO A 61 4.02 17.63 15.77
C PRO A 61 4.42 16.15 15.91
N GLU A 62 3.51 15.22 15.61
CA GLU A 62 3.80 13.79 15.57
C GLU A 62 4.72 13.43 14.40
N HIS A 63 4.39 13.89 13.18
CA HIS A 63 5.21 13.65 12.00
C HIS A 63 6.64 14.19 12.19
N LEU A 64 6.78 15.44 12.67
CA LEU A 64 8.08 16.05 12.99
C LEU A 64 8.91 15.21 13.97
N ARG A 65 8.29 14.69 15.03
CA ARG A 65 8.96 13.83 16.02
C ARG A 65 9.44 12.53 15.40
N LEU A 66 8.62 11.91 14.55
CA LEU A 66 8.96 10.65 13.90
C LEU A 66 10.10 10.82 12.89
N LYS A 67 10.11 11.88 12.07
CA LYS A 67 11.25 12.19 11.20
C LYS A 67 12.55 12.30 11.99
N GLN A 68 12.51 13.07 13.09
CA GLN A 68 13.70 13.30 13.90
C GLN A 68 14.17 12.03 14.64
N LEU A 69 13.24 11.20 15.10
CA LEU A 69 13.53 9.87 15.64
C LEU A 69 14.25 9.00 14.61
N PHE A 70 13.71 8.90 13.38
CA PHE A 70 14.26 8.02 12.36
C PHE A 70 15.59 8.52 11.79
N TYR A 71 15.77 9.84 11.66
CA TYR A 71 17.06 10.42 11.32
C TYR A 71 18.13 10.10 12.36
N THR A 72 17.78 10.24 13.64
CA THR A 72 18.68 9.90 14.75
C THR A 72 18.94 8.40 14.79
N TRP A 73 17.92 7.58 14.50
CA TRP A 73 18.05 6.13 14.45
C TRP A 73 18.97 5.69 13.32
N GLY A 74 18.73 6.12 12.07
CA GLY A 74 19.57 5.80 10.93
C GLY A 74 21.04 6.17 11.20
N ASN A 75 21.30 7.43 11.55
CA ASN A 75 22.66 7.93 11.81
C ASN A 75 23.34 7.35 13.06
N ARG A 76 22.61 6.65 13.94
CA ARG A 76 23.23 5.94 15.07
C ARG A 76 23.99 4.69 14.60
N PHE A 77 23.54 4.06 13.52
CA PHE A 77 24.11 2.81 13.01
C PHE A 77 24.91 3.03 11.73
N GLU A 78 24.44 3.88 10.84
CA GLU A 78 25.01 4.11 9.51
C GLU A 78 25.07 5.62 9.29
N GLU A 79 26.26 6.19 9.08
CA GLU A 79 26.38 7.60 8.69
C GLU A 79 25.76 7.82 7.29
N GLY A 80 25.25 9.03 7.03
CA GLY A 80 24.78 9.42 5.69
C GLY A 80 23.28 9.39 5.49
N TRP A 81 22.49 9.12 6.53
CA TRP A 81 21.05 9.39 6.51
C TRP A 81 20.82 10.91 6.49
N ARG A 82 20.10 11.40 5.49
CA ARG A 82 19.78 12.81 5.27
C ARG A 82 18.28 13.02 5.42
N MET A 83 17.88 14.16 5.98
CA MET A 83 16.48 14.48 6.24
C MET A 83 15.99 15.56 5.29
N GLU A 84 14.80 15.36 4.70
CA GLU A 84 14.18 16.32 3.79
C GLU A 84 15.14 16.79 2.69
N GLU A 85 15.96 15.89 2.14
CA GLU A 85 16.86 16.21 1.04
C GLU A 85 16.11 16.11 -0.30
N PRO A 86 16.07 17.18 -1.11
CA PRO A 86 15.52 17.13 -2.45
C PRO A 86 16.31 16.15 -3.33
N LEU A 87 15.60 15.34 -4.11
CA LEU A 87 16.24 14.43 -5.05
C LEU A 87 16.73 15.20 -6.29
N MET A 88 17.94 14.90 -6.74
CA MET A 88 18.57 15.65 -7.84
C MET A 88 17.93 15.35 -9.20
N ASP A 89 17.45 14.11 -9.39
CA ASP A 89 16.93 13.60 -10.66
C ASP A 89 15.40 13.42 -10.67
N LEU A 90 14.73 13.80 -9.58
CA LEU A 90 13.30 13.69 -9.37
C LEU A 90 12.78 14.90 -8.57
N SER A 91 11.70 15.54 -9.03
CA SER A 91 11.08 16.67 -8.32
C SER A 91 10.27 16.20 -7.10
N GLN A 92 10.92 15.46 -6.21
CA GLN A 92 10.39 14.92 -4.97
C GLN A 92 11.40 15.11 -3.85
N ARG A 93 10.87 15.10 -2.63
CA ARG A 93 11.64 15.16 -1.39
C ARG A 93 11.04 14.15 -0.41
N PRO A 94 11.72 13.03 -0.15
CA PRO A 94 11.30 12.11 0.89
C PRO A 94 11.53 12.72 2.28
N ASP A 95 10.91 12.14 3.30
CA ASP A 95 11.16 12.55 4.68
C ASP A 95 12.60 12.23 5.11
N LEU A 96 13.13 11.08 4.67
CA LEU A 96 14.53 10.70 4.85
C LEU A 96 15.08 10.04 3.58
N LEU A 97 16.38 10.21 3.37
CA LEU A 97 17.12 9.62 2.27
C LEU A 97 18.41 8.99 2.78
N HIS A 98 18.70 7.78 2.31
CA HIS A 98 20.02 7.18 2.43
C HIS A 98 20.34 6.46 1.12
N GLU A 99 21.38 6.91 0.41
CA GLU A 99 21.68 6.45 -0.96
C GLU A 99 20.44 6.59 -1.87
N ARG A 100 19.90 5.47 -2.38
CA ARG A 100 18.69 5.37 -3.20
C ARG A 100 17.47 4.87 -2.41
N LEU A 101 17.55 4.80 -1.08
CA LEU A 101 16.42 4.44 -0.21
C LEU A 101 15.70 5.71 0.27
N ALA A 102 14.53 5.98 -0.31
CA ALA A 102 13.63 7.06 0.07
C ALA A 102 12.63 6.57 1.13
N VAL A 103 12.63 7.17 2.32
CA VAL A 103 11.70 6.81 3.40
C VAL A 103 10.63 7.89 3.55
N GLU A 104 9.38 7.46 3.65
CA GLU A 104 8.19 8.30 3.69
C GLU A 104 7.39 7.97 4.96
N ILE A 105 7.22 8.93 5.86
CA ILE A 105 6.46 8.75 7.09
C ILE A 105 5.09 9.38 6.89
N GLN A 106 4.06 8.57 6.71
CA GLN A 106 2.72 9.07 6.43
C GLN A 106 1.84 9.04 7.69
N CYS A 107 1.49 10.20 8.24
CA CYS A 107 0.63 10.31 9.43
C CYS A 107 -0.83 10.70 9.14
N SER A 108 -1.14 11.16 7.93
CA SER A 108 -2.49 11.60 7.53
C SER A 108 -2.87 11.13 6.12
N PRO A 109 -4.14 11.17 5.72
CA PRO A 109 -4.55 10.61 4.43
C PRO A 109 -3.99 11.40 3.23
N LEU A 110 -3.34 10.67 2.32
CA LEU A 110 -2.86 11.18 1.04
C LEU A 110 -3.87 10.90 -0.08
N LYS A 111 -4.06 11.85 -1.00
CA LYS A 111 -4.84 11.62 -2.23
C LYS A 111 -4.17 10.54 -3.08
N SER A 112 -4.95 9.59 -3.61
CA SER A 112 -4.45 8.47 -4.41
C SER A 112 -3.57 8.89 -5.58
N ILE A 113 -3.95 9.93 -6.33
CA ILE A 113 -3.15 10.44 -7.46
C ILE A 113 -1.76 10.92 -7.03
N ARG A 114 -1.66 11.53 -5.85
CA ARG A 114 -0.39 12.01 -5.30
C ARG A 114 0.50 10.87 -4.81
N LEU A 115 -0.13 9.84 -4.25
CA LEU A 115 0.57 8.62 -3.86
C LEU A 115 1.13 7.89 -5.08
N GLU A 116 0.33 7.77 -6.14
CA GLU A 116 0.74 7.21 -7.43
C GLU A 116 1.92 7.97 -8.06
N GLU A 117 1.82 9.30 -8.14
CA GLU A 117 2.91 10.16 -8.62
C GLU A 117 4.21 9.88 -7.88
N ARG A 118 4.18 9.83 -6.54
CA ARG A 118 5.39 9.63 -5.73
C ARG A 118 6.00 8.25 -5.94
N ILE A 119 5.18 7.20 -5.88
CA ILE A 119 5.63 5.81 -6.06
C ILE A 119 6.23 5.63 -7.46
N THR A 120 5.51 6.10 -8.49
CA THR A 120 5.96 5.97 -9.88
C THR A 120 7.23 6.77 -10.13
N GLY A 121 7.34 7.97 -9.56
CA GLY A 121 8.54 8.79 -9.64
C GLY A 121 9.76 8.09 -9.05
N TYR A 122 9.63 7.47 -7.86
CA TYR A 122 10.71 6.69 -7.26
C TYR A 122 11.11 5.50 -8.14
N GLN A 123 10.14 4.72 -8.63
CA GLN A 123 10.41 3.56 -9.48
C GLN A 123 11.13 3.93 -10.79
N GLN A 124 10.67 4.97 -11.49
CA GLN A 124 11.27 5.44 -12.75
C GLN A 124 12.71 5.93 -12.58
N LYS A 125 13.09 6.32 -11.36
CA LYS A 125 14.42 6.83 -11.01
C LYS A 125 15.20 5.83 -10.16
N GLU A 126 14.77 4.57 -10.14
CA GLU A 126 15.46 3.47 -9.47
C GLU A 126 15.69 3.70 -7.96
N TYR A 127 14.80 4.46 -7.32
CA TYR A 127 14.75 4.58 -5.86
C TYR A 127 13.94 3.43 -5.27
N GLN A 128 14.40 2.89 -4.15
CA GLN A 128 13.59 2.07 -3.28
C GLN A 128 12.77 2.99 -2.38
N ASP A 129 11.45 2.82 -2.34
CA ASP A 129 10.59 3.61 -1.47
C ASP A 129 10.09 2.79 -0.28
N TRP A 130 10.25 3.32 0.93
CA TRP A 130 9.80 2.70 2.16
C TRP A 130 8.80 3.59 2.89
N TRP A 131 7.52 3.19 2.84
CA TRP A 131 6.43 3.97 3.41
C TRP A 131 5.99 3.42 4.76
N LEU A 132 6.08 4.26 5.79
CA LEU A 132 5.77 3.94 7.18
C LEU A 132 4.48 4.64 7.61
N LEU A 133 3.41 3.87 7.82
CA LEU A 133 2.10 4.44 8.15
C LEU A 133 1.93 4.67 9.66
N GLY A 134 1.68 5.93 10.03
CA GLY A 134 1.30 6.31 11.40
C GLY A 134 -0.09 5.78 11.78
N LYS A 135 -0.36 5.78 13.09
CA LYS A 135 -1.52 5.11 13.71
C LYS A 135 -2.88 5.45 13.10
N MET A 136 -3.08 6.68 12.65
CA MET A 136 -4.33 7.13 12.02
C MET A 136 -4.66 6.42 10.71
N LEU A 137 -3.65 5.87 10.03
CA LEU A 137 -3.80 5.16 8.77
C LEU A 137 -3.80 3.64 8.93
N TRP A 138 -3.74 3.13 10.16
CA TRP A 138 -3.72 1.69 10.38
C TRP A 138 -5.04 1.03 9.96
N PRO A 139 -4.98 -0.18 9.38
CA PRO A 139 -6.18 -0.94 9.11
C PRO A 139 -6.89 -1.33 10.41
N ASN A 140 -8.19 -1.06 10.50
CA ASN A 140 -9.04 -1.51 11.62
C ASN A 140 -10.18 -2.37 11.06
N GLY A 141 -9.95 -3.68 10.96
CA GLY A 141 -10.86 -4.61 10.30
C GLY A 141 -10.62 -4.66 8.80
N LYS A 142 -11.37 -3.87 8.02
CA LYS A 142 -11.26 -3.87 6.55
C LYS A 142 -10.31 -2.80 6.05
N PHE A 143 -9.52 -3.15 5.03
CA PHE A 143 -8.63 -2.20 4.37
C PHE A 143 -9.43 -1.20 3.53
N THR A 144 -9.22 0.09 3.78
CA THR A 144 -9.66 1.16 2.90
C THR A 144 -8.88 1.14 1.58
N GLN A 145 -9.39 1.83 0.56
CA GLN A 145 -8.69 1.93 -0.73
C GLN A 145 -7.29 2.52 -0.58
N LEU A 146 -7.15 3.58 0.23
CA LEU A 146 -5.86 4.21 0.50
C LEU A 146 -4.88 3.24 1.19
N GLN A 147 -5.34 2.48 2.18
CA GLN A 147 -4.49 1.47 2.85
C GLN A 147 -4.01 0.39 1.89
N ARG A 148 -4.86 -0.04 0.96
CA ARG A 148 -4.48 -0.99 -0.10
C ARG A 148 -3.41 -0.42 -1.04
N GLN A 149 -3.50 0.87 -1.37
CA GLN A 149 -2.53 1.55 -2.21
C GLN A 149 -1.14 1.64 -1.57
N PHE A 150 -1.06 1.63 -0.24
CA PHE A 150 0.20 1.58 0.50
C PHE A 150 0.82 0.18 0.60
N CYS A 151 0.08 -0.88 0.27
CA CYS A 151 0.62 -2.23 0.32
C CYS A 151 1.63 -2.48 -0.79
N SER A 152 2.64 -3.27 -0.44
CA SER A 152 3.62 -3.81 -1.38
C SER A 152 3.43 -5.32 -1.52
N PHE A 153 4.08 -5.92 -2.52
CA PHE A 153 4.07 -7.35 -2.74
C PHE A 153 5.46 -7.83 -3.13
N ASP A 154 5.90 -8.92 -2.53
CA ASP A 154 7.05 -9.70 -2.99
C ASP A 154 6.84 -11.18 -2.67
N LYS A 155 7.70 -12.04 -3.23
CA LYS A 155 7.59 -13.49 -3.10
C LYS A 155 7.74 -14.00 -1.66
N ASP A 156 8.53 -13.32 -0.83
CA ASP A 156 8.90 -13.77 0.50
C ASP A 156 7.87 -13.28 1.53
N ARG A 157 7.42 -12.03 1.42
CA ARG A 157 6.45 -11.40 2.34
C ARG A 157 5.01 -11.50 1.88
N GLY A 158 4.75 -11.84 0.62
CA GLY A 158 3.42 -11.68 0.02
C GLY A 158 2.94 -10.23 0.08
N VAL A 159 1.62 -10.03 0.20
CA VAL A 159 1.06 -8.69 0.45
C VAL A 159 1.51 -8.24 1.84
N HIS A 160 2.13 -7.07 1.91
CA HIS A 160 2.65 -6.54 3.16
C HIS A 160 2.46 -5.02 3.28
N LEU A 161 2.49 -4.54 4.52
CA LEU A 161 2.30 -3.14 4.88
C LEU A 161 3.20 -2.80 6.08
N TRP A 162 3.92 -1.68 5.97
CA TRP A 162 4.73 -1.17 7.06
C TRP A 162 3.98 -0.12 7.86
N LEU A 163 4.01 -0.29 9.17
CA LEU A 163 3.32 0.52 10.15
C LEU A 163 4.33 1.11 11.12
N LEU A 164 3.97 2.27 11.66
CA LEU A 164 4.76 2.99 12.63
C LEU A 164 3.95 3.24 13.90
N GLU A 165 4.51 2.79 15.01
CA GLU A 165 4.05 3.12 16.35
C GLU A 165 5.14 3.96 17.05
N LYS A 166 4.77 4.69 18.11
CA LYS A 166 5.61 5.73 18.73
C LYS A 166 7.09 5.38 18.88
N ASN A 167 7.41 4.13 19.24
CA ASN A 167 8.78 3.66 19.45
C ASN A 167 9.07 2.30 18.76
N GLN A 168 8.34 1.93 17.70
CA GLN A 168 8.62 0.69 16.98
C GLN A 168 8.11 0.70 15.54
N ILE A 169 8.84 0.00 14.67
CA ILE A 169 8.40 -0.37 13.33
C ILE A 169 7.67 -1.70 13.40
N ARG A 170 6.55 -1.81 12.69
CA ARG A 170 5.77 -3.04 12.59
C ARG A 170 5.55 -3.40 11.13
N LEU A 171 5.83 -4.64 10.77
CA LEU A 171 5.56 -5.19 9.44
C LEU A 171 4.38 -6.14 9.53
N LEU A 172 3.28 -5.80 8.85
CA LEU A 172 2.22 -6.76 8.56
C LEU A 172 2.56 -7.44 7.23
N TYR A 173 2.64 -8.77 7.19
CA TYR A 173 2.98 -9.52 5.98
C TYR A 173 2.09 -10.76 5.83
N HIS A 174 2.10 -11.36 4.64
CA HIS A 174 1.15 -12.40 4.23
C HIS A 174 -0.30 -11.99 4.51
N ILE A 175 -0.64 -10.74 4.16
CA ILE A 175 -1.96 -10.17 4.38
C ILE A 175 -2.98 -10.87 3.47
N HIS A 176 -4.04 -11.40 4.08
CA HIS A 176 -5.17 -12.02 3.40
C HIS A 176 -6.48 -11.48 3.96
N GLU A 177 -7.43 -11.20 3.06
CA GLU A 177 -8.78 -10.80 3.41
C GLU A 177 -9.72 -11.89 2.89
N VAL A 178 -10.25 -12.69 3.80
CA VAL A 178 -11.26 -13.71 3.48
C VAL A 178 -12.56 -13.29 4.16
N ASP A 179 -12.87 -13.89 5.32
CA ASP A 179 -13.96 -13.43 6.20
C ASP A 179 -13.49 -12.37 7.18
N GLN A 180 -12.23 -12.49 7.60
CA GLN A 180 -11.53 -11.58 8.50
C GLN A 180 -10.15 -11.29 7.90
N LEU A 181 -9.52 -10.26 8.44
CA LEU A 181 -8.16 -9.90 8.10
C LEU A 181 -7.19 -10.87 8.79
N ILE A 182 -6.38 -11.58 8.00
CA ILE A 182 -5.37 -12.53 8.47
C ILE A 182 -4.00 -12.01 8.02
N TYR A 183 -3.02 -12.00 8.92
CA TYR A 183 -1.65 -11.59 8.62
C TYR A 183 -0.67 -12.20 9.63
N CYS A 184 0.60 -12.18 9.26
CA CYS A 184 1.72 -12.35 10.15
C CYS A 184 2.32 -10.99 10.51
N GLU A 185 3.11 -10.97 11.58
CA GLU A 185 3.68 -9.75 12.12
C GLU A 185 5.11 -9.96 12.62
N GLU A 186 5.94 -8.95 12.33
CA GLU A 186 7.24 -8.69 12.96
C GLU A 186 7.27 -7.25 13.49
N CYS A 187 8.02 -7.03 14.57
CA CYS A 187 8.18 -5.73 15.21
C CYS A 187 9.64 -5.47 15.58
N TRP A 188 10.09 -4.23 15.35
CA TRP A 188 11.44 -3.76 15.69
C TRP A 188 11.34 -2.51 16.58
N PRO A 189 11.77 -2.58 17.84
CA PRO A 189 11.86 -1.40 18.70
C PRO A 189 12.81 -0.35 18.13
N SER A 190 12.57 0.93 18.45
CA SER A 190 13.47 2.02 18.09
C SER A 190 14.90 1.72 18.51
N PHE A 191 15.84 2.00 17.61
CA PHE A 191 17.28 1.78 17.80
C PHE A 191 17.69 0.32 18.03
N SER A 192 16.89 -0.66 17.63
CA SER A 192 17.26 -2.08 17.77
C SER A 192 18.28 -2.54 16.73
N GLN A 193 18.14 -2.10 15.48
CA GLN A 193 18.95 -2.52 14.33
C GLN A 193 19.08 -1.37 13.31
N PRO A 194 20.03 -1.43 12.36
CA PRO A 194 20.09 -0.48 11.24
C PRO A 194 18.78 -0.48 10.43
N LEU A 195 18.33 0.71 10.00
CA LEU A 195 17.06 0.86 9.28
C LEU A 195 17.03 0.08 7.96
N ARG A 196 18.15 0.03 7.23
CA ARG A 196 18.27 -0.74 5.98
C ARG A 196 18.16 -2.24 6.22
N GLU A 197 18.76 -2.74 7.30
CA GLU A 197 18.63 -4.15 7.68
C GLU A 197 17.17 -4.51 8.01
N ILE A 198 16.44 -3.63 8.71
CA ILE A 198 15.01 -3.81 8.97
C ILE A 198 14.23 -3.86 7.65
N PHE A 199 14.46 -2.89 6.76
CA PHE A 199 13.76 -2.83 5.47
C PHE A 199 13.97 -4.09 4.61
N HIS A 200 15.17 -4.68 4.66
CA HIS A 200 15.53 -5.90 3.93
C HIS A 200 15.42 -7.19 4.76
N SER A 201 14.90 -7.11 5.99
CA SER A 201 14.84 -8.28 6.88
C SER A 201 13.98 -9.39 6.28
N PRO A 202 14.45 -10.65 6.32
CA PRO A 202 13.63 -11.78 5.91
C PRO A 202 12.46 -11.95 6.89
N VAL A 203 11.35 -12.51 6.40
CA VAL A 203 10.22 -12.87 7.25
C VAL A 203 10.36 -14.29 7.78
N SER A 204 9.96 -14.49 9.04
CA SER A 204 10.16 -15.77 9.74
C SER A 204 9.01 -16.76 9.56
N LYS A 205 7.77 -16.27 9.40
CA LYS A 205 6.56 -17.09 9.37
C LYS A 205 6.17 -17.41 7.94
N HIS A 206 5.55 -18.57 7.77
CA HIS A 206 5.02 -19.02 6.49
C HIS A 206 3.61 -18.44 6.27
N PRO A 207 3.17 -18.29 5.01
CA PRO A 207 1.85 -17.76 4.73
C PRO A 207 0.77 -18.68 5.28
N PRO A 208 -0.27 -18.15 5.97
CA PRO A 208 -1.29 -18.98 6.58
C PRO A 208 -1.97 -19.86 5.52
N HIS A 209 -2.30 -21.10 5.90
CA HIS A 209 -2.96 -22.03 4.98
C HIS A 209 -4.42 -21.62 4.75
N LEU A 210 -4.79 -21.43 3.49
CA LEU A 210 -6.18 -21.25 3.09
C LEU A 210 -6.76 -22.62 2.70
N PHE A 211 -7.61 -23.16 3.55
CA PHE A 211 -8.26 -24.46 3.30
C PHE A 211 -9.59 -24.25 2.59
N PRO A 212 -9.81 -24.83 1.39
CA PRO A 212 -11.12 -24.89 0.80
C PRO A 212 -11.98 -25.88 1.57
N THR A 213 -13.04 -25.38 2.21
CA THR A 213 -14.03 -26.18 2.94
C THR A 213 -15.42 -25.98 2.32
N ILE A 214 -16.28 -26.97 2.46
CA ILE A 214 -17.68 -26.87 2.00
C ILE A 214 -18.41 -25.78 2.80
N GLU A 215 -18.17 -25.69 4.10
CA GLU A 215 -18.71 -24.63 4.97
C GLU A 215 -18.31 -23.23 4.48
N GLY A 216 -17.05 -23.03 4.09
CA GLY A 216 -16.59 -21.75 3.52
C GLY A 216 -17.29 -21.40 2.21
N VAL A 217 -17.57 -22.40 1.36
CA VAL A 217 -18.35 -22.21 0.13
C VAL A 217 -19.79 -21.81 0.45
N ILE A 218 -20.43 -22.47 1.42
CA ILE A 218 -21.80 -22.15 1.85
C ILE A 218 -21.87 -20.71 2.36
N LYS A 219 -20.97 -20.33 3.27
CA LYS A 219 -20.89 -18.98 3.84
C LYS A 219 -20.65 -17.90 2.78
N CYS A 220 -19.78 -18.18 1.79
CA CYS A 220 -19.56 -17.30 0.65
C CYS A 220 -20.86 -17.10 -0.14
N LYS A 221 -21.59 -18.18 -0.45
CA LYS A 221 -22.87 -18.12 -1.17
C LYS A 221 -23.95 -17.39 -0.38
N GLU A 222 -24.04 -17.58 0.93
CA GLU A 222 -24.95 -16.84 1.81
C GLU A 222 -24.64 -15.34 1.77
N THR A 223 -23.36 -14.97 1.88
CA THR A 223 -22.92 -13.56 1.79
C THR A 223 -23.29 -12.95 0.44
N LEU A 224 -23.07 -13.67 -0.66
CA LEU A 224 -23.46 -13.21 -2.00
C LEU A 224 -24.98 -13.09 -2.15
N SER A 225 -25.74 -14.04 -1.61
CA SER A 225 -27.20 -14.02 -1.60
C SER A 225 -27.75 -12.80 -0.87
N LEU A 226 -27.24 -12.51 0.33
CA LEU A 226 -27.59 -11.31 1.08
C LEU A 226 -27.29 -10.04 0.29
N LYS A 227 -26.11 -9.95 -0.33
CA LYS A 227 -25.74 -8.79 -1.16
C LYS A 227 -26.62 -8.64 -2.41
N LEU A 228 -27.10 -9.73 -2.99
CA LEU A 228 -28.06 -9.71 -4.11
C LEU A 228 -29.43 -9.17 -3.66
N VAL A 229 -29.95 -9.66 -2.52
CA VAL A 229 -31.20 -9.18 -1.92
C VAL A 229 -31.10 -7.68 -1.60
N GLN A 230 -29.97 -7.26 -1.04
CA GLN A 230 -29.66 -5.86 -0.75
C GLN A 230 -29.37 -5.01 -2.00
N SER A 231 -29.48 -5.59 -3.20
CA SER A 231 -29.30 -4.86 -4.46
C SER A 231 -27.92 -4.21 -4.59
N ASN A 232 -26.89 -4.80 -3.98
CA ASN A 232 -25.52 -4.28 -4.01
C ASN A 232 -25.05 -4.10 -5.47
N PRO A 233 -24.65 -2.88 -5.89
CA PRO A 233 -24.33 -2.60 -7.29
C PRO A 233 -23.22 -3.50 -7.86
N LYS A 234 -22.15 -3.76 -7.09
CA LYS A 234 -21.02 -4.59 -7.53
C LYS A 234 -21.46 -6.04 -7.76
N ILE A 235 -22.26 -6.59 -6.86
CA ILE A 235 -22.74 -7.97 -6.97
C ILE A 235 -23.83 -8.10 -8.05
N ARG A 236 -24.65 -7.06 -8.28
CA ARG A 236 -25.61 -7.05 -9.39
C ARG A 236 -24.91 -7.03 -10.75
N ALA A 237 -23.88 -6.21 -10.93
CA ALA A 237 -23.07 -6.24 -12.15
C ALA A 237 -22.44 -7.63 -12.39
N LEU A 238 -21.92 -8.25 -11.32
CA LEU A 238 -21.40 -9.62 -11.38
C LEU A 238 -22.47 -10.66 -11.76
N GLN A 239 -23.68 -10.56 -11.19
CA GLN A 239 -24.80 -11.42 -11.56
C GLN A 239 -25.27 -11.18 -13.00
N GLN A 240 -25.24 -9.94 -13.49
CA GLN A 240 -25.57 -9.62 -14.88
C GLN A 240 -24.56 -10.27 -15.84
N TYR A 241 -23.26 -10.20 -15.53
CA TYR A 241 -22.23 -10.90 -16.29
C TYR A 241 -22.53 -12.40 -16.40
N PHE A 242 -22.82 -13.07 -15.27
CA PHE A 242 -23.15 -14.49 -15.30
C PHE A 242 -24.48 -14.80 -15.99
N TYR A 243 -25.45 -13.90 -15.91
CA TYR A 243 -26.73 -14.07 -16.61
C TYR A 243 -26.55 -14.09 -18.14
N LEU A 244 -25.71 -13.20 -18.68
CA LEU A 244 -25.34 -13.21 -20.11
C LEU A 244 -24.64 -14.52 -20.51
N GLU A 245 -23.90 -15.12 -19.57
CA GLU A 245 -23.28 -16.45 -19.71
C GLU A 245 -24.25 -17.61 -19.42
N ARG A 246 -25.56 -17.34 -19.34
CA ARG A 246 -26.65 -18.29 -19.02
C ARG A 246 -26.45 -19.03 -17.70
N ARG A 247 -25.92 -18.34 -16.70
CA ARG A 247 -25.62 -18.86 -15.36
C ARG A 247 -26.15 -17.96 -14.27
N HIS A 248 -26.28 -18.52 -13.07
CA HIS A 248 -26.62 -17.78 -11.86
C HIS A 248 -25.42 -17.74 -10.91
N LEU A 249 -25.17 -16.57 -10.29
CA LEU A 249 -24.00 -16.32 -9.45
C LEU A 249 -23.89 -17.28 -8.25
N LEU A 250 -25.01 -17.81 -7.75
CA LEU A 250 -25.03 -18.74 -6.61
C LEU A 250 -24.88 -20.23 -7.00
N TYR A 251 -24.96 -20.54 -8.30
CA TYR A 251 -24.99 -21.92 -8.82
C TYR A 251 -23.77 -22.24 -9.69
N LEU A 252 -22.65 -21.55 -9.48
CA LEU A 252 -21.37 -21.92 -10.09
C LEU A 252 -20.80 -23.18 -9.40
N PRO A 253 -19.83 -23.88 -10.03
CA PRO A 253 -19.12 -24.98 -9.37
C PRO A 253 -18.47 -24.54 -8.05
N ASN A 254 -18.52 -25.40 -7.02
CA ASN A 254 -18.06 -25.08 -5.67
C ASN A 254 -16.61 -24.56 -5.61
N TRP A 255 -15.72 -25.10 -6.45
CA TRP A 255 -14.32 -24.70 -6.50
C TRP A 255 -14.13 -23.21 -6.83
N MET A 256 -15.09 -22.59 -7.52
CA MET A 256 -15.03 -21.16 -7.84
C MET A 256 -15.18 -20.29 -6.59
N TYR A 257 -15.80 -20.78 -5.52
CA TYR A 257 -15.97 -20.06 -4.25
C TYR A 257 -14.92 -20.40 -3.20
N PHE A 258 -13.90 -21.20 -3.54
CA PHE A 258 -12.81 -21.46 -2.60
C PHE A 258 -12.10 -20.16 -2.19
N PRO A 259 -11.57 -20.06 -0.96
CA PRO A 259 -10.84 -18.88 -0.54
C PRO A 259 -9.66 -18.62 -1.48
N SER A 260 -9.28 -17.36 -1.65
CA SER A 260 -8.19 -16.95 -2.54
C SER A 260 -7.25 -16.01 -1.82
N ARG A 261 -5.94 -16.21 -2.03
CA ARG A 261 -4.94 -15.23 -1.56
C ARG A 261 -5.06 -13.89 -2.28
N TYR A 262 -5.66 -13.90 -3.48
CA TYR A 262 -5.79 -12.73 -4.35
C TYR A 262 -7.15 -12.02 -4.20
N PHE A 263 -7.97 -12.42 -3.22
CA PHE A 263 -9.21 -11.71 -2.89
C PHE A 263 -8.93 -10.25 -2.50
N PHE A 264 -7.77 -10.00 -1.87
CA PHE A 264 -7.30 -8.66 -1.54
C PHE A 264 -7.27 -7.70 -2.74
N PHE A 265 -7.00 -8.22 -3.95
CA PHE A 265 -6.87 -7.45 -5.18
C PHE A 265 -8.17 -7.37 -5.99
N TYR A 266 -8.86 -8.50 -6.13
CA TYR A 266 -9.95 -8.66 -7.09
C TYR A 266 -11.33 -8.90 -6.45
N GLN A 267 -11.39 -9.15 -5.13
CA GLN A 267 -12.64 -9.37 -4.40
C GLN A 267 -13.51 -10.43 -5.10
N GLU A 268 -14.81 -10.19 -5.27
CA GLU A 268 -15.72 -11.13 -5.93
C GLU A 268 -15.47 -11.30 -7.45
N ASP A 269 -14.69 -10.43 -8.10
CA ASP A 269 -14.35 -10.60 -9.52
C ASP A 269 -13.49 -11.84 -9.78
N LEU A 270 -12.88 -12.40 -8.74
CA LEU A 270 -12.24 -13.72 -8.82
C LEU A 270 -13.17 -14.81 -9.37
N LEU A 271 -14.48 -14.70 -9.16
CA LEU A 271 -15.47 -15.61 -9.75
C LEU A 271 -15.47 -15.54 -11.27
N VAL A 272 -15.34 -14.33 -11.85
CA VAL A 272 -15.22 -14.15 -13.29
C VAL A 272 -13.91 -14.74 -13.80
N PHE A 273 -12.80 -14.48 -13.12
CA PHE A 273 -11.50 -15.05 -13.50
C PHE A 273 -11.56 -16.59 -13.51
N ARG A 274 -12.07 -17.21 -12.45
CA ARG A 274 -12.20 -18.67 -12.35
C ARG A 274 -13.17 -19.25 -13.37
N TYR A 275 -14.24 -18.53 -13.69
CA TYR A 275 -15.14 -18.90 -14.77
C TYR A 275 -14.44 -18.86 -16.14
N LEU A 276 -13.73 -17.78 -16.47
CA LEU A 276 -12.95 -17.66 -17.70
C LEU A 276 -11.86 -18.73 -17.78
N PHE A 277 -11.21 -19.05 -16.66
CA PHE A 277 -10.25 -20.15 -16.58
C PHE A 277 -10.84 -21.49 -17.04
N GLN A 278 -12.10 -21.76 -16.69
CA GLN A 278 -12.80 -22.95 -17.16
C GLN A 278 -13.28 -22.82 -18.62
N LYS A 279 -13.78 -21.65 -19.02
CA LYS A 279 -14.36 -21.39 -20.34
C LYS A 279 -13.31 -21.42 -21.46
N GLU A 280 -12.15 -20.81 -21.23
CA GLU A 280 -11.12 -20.57 -22.25
C GLU A 280 -10.10 -21.72 -22.34
N ALA A 281 -10.49 -22.94 -21.96
CA ALA A 281 -9.63 -24.13 -21.97
C ALA A 281 -8.24 -23.92 -21.34
N LYS A 282 -8.16 -23.07 -20.29
CA LYS A 282 -6.92 -22.71 -19.60
C LYS A 282 -5.91 -21.93 -20.45
N ASN A 283 -6.32 -21.27 -21.52
CA ASN A 283 -5.46 -20.36 -22.27
C ASN A 283 -5.21 -19.07 -21.46
N ALA A 284 -4.05 -18.97 -20.81
CA ALA A 284 -3.71 -17.86 -19.92
C ALA A 284 -3.86 -16.49 -20.58
N SER A 285 -3.40 -16.33 -21.83
CA SER A 285 -3.47 -15.05 -22.55
C SER A 285 -4.91 -14.60 -22.76
N GLN A 286 -5.79 -15.50 -23.21
CA GLN A 286 -7.20 -15.18 -23.43
C GLN A 286 -7.94 -14.90 -22.12
N ILE A 287 -7.63 -15.65 -21.06
CA ILE A 287 -8.22 -15.45 -19.73
C ILE A 287 -7.86 -14.05 -19.21
N PHE A 288 -6.59 -13.67 -19.27
CA PHE A 288 -6.13 -12.39 -18.73
C PHE A 288 -6.73 -11.23 -19.52
N GLN A 289 -6.70 -11.31 -20.85
CA GLN A 289 -7.29 -10.29 -21.72
C GLN A 289 -8.78 -10.11 -21.44
N LYS A 290 -9.57 -11.20 -21.41
CA LYS A 290 -11.01 -11.14 -21.17
C LYS A 290 -11.33 -10.65 -19.75
N PHE A 291 -10.53 -11.06 -18.76
CA PHE A 291 -10.72 -10.64 -17.37
C PHE A 291 -10.43 -9.15 -17.19
N LEU A 292 -9.33 -8.65 -17.76
CA LEU A 292 -8.99 -7.22 -17.70
C LEU A 292 -10.04 -6.38 -18.44
N LYS A 293 -10.51 -6.83 -19.60
CA LYS A 293 -11.62 -6.18 -20.33
C LYS A 293 -12.89 -6.10 -19.49
N TYR A 294 -13.29 -7.20 -18.84
CA TYR A 294 -14.43 -7.19 -17.91
C TYR A 294 -14.24 -6.15 -16.79
N ARG A 295 -13.03 -6.04 -16.22
CA ARG A 295 -12.78 -5.06 -15.15
C ARG A 295 -12.83 -3.61 -15.66
N GLU A 296 -12.27 -3.36 -16.84
CA GLU A 296 -12.32 -2.05 -17.51
C GLU A 296 -13.77 -1.62 -17.78
N GLU A 297 -14.59 -2.50 -18.38
CA GLU A 297 -16.02 -2.25 -18.65
C GLU A 297 -16.83 -1.95 -17.37
N ASN A 298 -16.33 -2.38 -16.21
CA ASN A 298 -16.94 -2.15 -14.90
C ASN A 298 -16.25 -1.04 -14.08
N GLN A 299 -15.37 -0.24 -14.71
CA GLN A 299 -14.63 0.87 -14.07
C GLN A 299 -13.81 0.43 -12.85
N LYS A 300 -13.18 -0.75 -12.94
CA LYS A 300 -12.38 -1.34 -11.86
C LYS A 300 -10.90 -1.30 -12.20
N GLU A 301 -10.32 -0.12 -12.06
CA GLU A 301 -8.91 0.12 -12.31
C GLU A 301 -8.00 -0.60 -11.30
N TRP A 302 -6.75 -0.78 -11.70
CA TRP A 302 -5.71 -1.32 -10.84
C TRP A 302 -5.17 -0.24 -9.91
N SER A 303 -5.48 -0.34 -8.62
CA SER A 303 -5.10 0.68 -7.63
C SER A 303 -3.90 0.27 -6.77
N PHE A 304 -2.98 -0.55 -7.29
CA PHE A 304 -1.82 -1.03 -6.52
C PHE A 304 -0.52 -0.65 -7.24
N TYR A 305 -0.05 0.57 -6.98
CA TYR A 305 1.04 1.19 -7.73
C TYR A 305 2.41 0.52 -7.54
N ARG A 306 2.58 -0.28 -6.48
CA ARG A 306 3.81 -1.07 -6.20
C ARG A 306 3.73 -2.52 -6.61
N ILE A 307 2.59 -2.97 -7.13
CA ILE A 307 2.32 -4.39 -7.33
C ILE A 307 2.02 -4.59 -8.80
N ASP A 308 2.86 -5.38 -9.47
CA ASP A 308 2.65 -5.72 -10.87
C ASP A 308 1.36 -6.55 -11.02
N GLN A 309 0.37 -5.97 -11.68
CA GLN A 309 -0.90 -6.63 -11.95
C GLN A 309 -0.70 -7.95 -12.71
N ARG A 310 0.27 -8.00 -13.63
CA ARG A 310 0.55 -9.18 -14.43
C ARG A 310 1.04 -10.33 -13.57
N GLU A 311 1.97 -10.07 -12.65
CA GLU A 311 2.43 -11.07 -11.69
C GLU A 311 1.25 -11.65 -10.88
N ILE A 312 0.34 -10.80 -10.41
CA ILE A 312 -0.83 -11.26 -9.64
C ILE A 312 -1.76 -12.13 -10.49
N LEU A 313 -1.99 -11.79 -11.78
CA LEU A 313 -2.80 -12.62 -12.69
C LEU A 313 -2.18 -14.01 -12.92
N GLU A 314 -0.86 -14.08 -13.09
CA GLU A 314 -0.14 -15.34 -13.27
C GLU A 314 -0.22 -16.21 -12.03
N ARG A 315 -0.08 -15.63 -10.85
CA ARG A 315 -0.24 -16.35 -9.59
C ARG A 315 -1.68 -16.80 -9.36
N LEU A 316 -2.66 -15.98 -9.72
CA LEU A 316 -4.08 -16.34 -9.66
C LEU A 316 -4.42 -17.49 -10.62
N TYR A 317 -3.80 -17.53 -11.80
CA TYR A 317 -3.90 -18.66 -12.73
C TYR A 317 -3.40 -19.97 -12.12
N LEU A 318 -2.24 -19.94 -11.44
CA LEU A 318 -1.71 -21.09 -10.71
C LEU A 318 -2.64 -21.53 -9.57
N GLU A 319 -3.20 -20.59 -8.82
CA GLU A 319 -4.20 -20.88 -7.77
C GLU A 319 -5.44 -21.57 -8.37
N ALA A 320 -5.94 -21.11 -9.52
CA ALA A 320 -7.08 -21.73 -10.19
C ALA A 320 -6.82 -23.19 -10.61
N ILE A 321 -5.61 -23.51 -11.08
CA ILE A 321 -5.19 -24.91 -11.34
C ILE A 321 -5.28 -25.74 -10.06
N PHE A 322 -4.74 -25.22 -8.95
CA PHE A 322 -4.74 -25.91 -7.66
C PHE A 322 -6.18 -26.15 -7.15
N CYS A 323 -7.02 -25.11 -7.13
CA CYS A 323 -8.41 -25.19 -6.67
C CYS A 323 -9.21 -26.22 -7.48
N GLN A 324 -9.08 -26.21 -8.81
CA GLN A 324 -9.80 -27.14 -9.68
C GLN A 324 -9.34 -28.59 -9.47
N ARG A 325 -8.04 -28.84 -9.27
CA ARG A 325 -7.51 -30.18 -8.96
C ARG A 325 -8.03 -30.67 -7.61
N LYS A 326 -7.97 -29.82 -6.57
CA LYS A 326 -8.42 -30.18 -5.23
C LYS A 326 -9.91 -30.53 -5.18
N ALA A 327 -10.73 -29.77 -5.92
CA ALA A 327 -12.16 -30.07 -6.03
C ALA A 327 -12.46 -31.45 -6.64
N LYS A 328 -11.66 -31.91 -7.62
CA LYS A 328 -11.80 -33.25 -8.20
C LYS A 328 -11.46 -34.36 -7.23
N VAL A 329 -10.44 -34.15 -6.38
CA VAL A 329 -10.02 -35.12 -5.36
C VAL A 329 -11.04 -35.20 -4.23
N SER A 330 -11.70 -34.10 -3.87
CA SER A 330 -12.74 -34.09 -2.82
C SER A 330 -14.10 -34.60 -3.30
N SER A 331 -14.30 -34.83 -4.60
CA SER A 331 -15.55 -35.34 -5.18
C SER A 331 -15.46 -36.82 -5.62
N ALA A 332 -14.26 -37.41 -5.55
CA ALA A 332 -14.00 -38.83 -5.74
C ALA A 332 -13.85 -39.48 -4.37
#